data_AF-A0A653X4R7-F1
#
_entry.id   AF-A0A653X4R7-F1
#
_cell.length_a   1.000
_cell.length_b   1.000
_cell.length_c   1.000
_cell.angle_alpha   90.00
_cell.angle_beta   90.00
_cell.angle_gamma   90.00
#
_symmetry.space_group_name_H-M   'P 1'
#
loop_
_entity.id
_entity.type
_entity.pdbx_description
1 polymer ?
#
loop_
_entity_poly.entity_id
_entity_poly.type
_entity_poly.pdbx_seq_one_letter_code
_entity_poly.pdbx_strand_id
1 'polypeptide(L)'
;MTQAYWEGPSAPERLALLRQAKSIAIVGASDKPSRASYFVATYLQSSTRDKVYFVNPVVKEILGQPTYASLADLPESPDIVDVFRKHDDLPGVLDSMW
;
A
#
# COMPACT_ATOMS: atom_id res chain seq x y z
N MET A 1 -18.27 -18.67 -16.31
CA MET A 1 -18.01 -17.22 -16.10
C MET A 1 -16.71 -16.91 -16.81
N THR A 2 -16.71 -16.02 -17.79
CA THR A 2 -15.48 -15.60 -18.50
C THR A 2 -14.60 -14.84 -17.52
N GLN A 3 -13.46 -15.42 -17.17
CA GLN A 3 -12.42 -14.74 -16.43
C GLN A 3 -11.91 -13.60 -17.33
N ALA A 4 -12.20 -12.35 -16.96
CA ALA A 4 -11.63 -11.21 -17.66
C ALA A 4 -10.12 -11.28 -17.47
N TYR A 5 -9.38 -11.50 -18.57
CA TYR A 5 -7.94 -11.37 -18.54
C TYR A 5 -7.62 -9.88 -18.39
N TRP A 6 -6.96 -9.54 -17.30
CA TRP A 6 -6.42 -8.19 -17.12
C TRP A 6 -5.24 -8.02 -18.08
N GLU A 7 -5.40 -7.16 -19.09
CA GLU A 7 -4.28 -6.68 -19.89
C GLU A 7 -3.59 -5.56 -19.11
N GLY A 8 -2.40 -5.87 -18.59
CA GLY A 8 -1.61 -4.92 -17.82
C GLY A 8 -0.95 -3.85 -18.70
N PRO A 9 -0.56 -2.71 -18.11
CA PRO A 9 0.15 -1.64 -18.81
C PRO A 9 1.49 -2.11 -19.36
N SER A 10 1.88 -1.57 -20.51
CA SER A 10 3.21 -1.72 -21.11
C SER A 10 4.32 -1.17 -20.21
N ALA A 11 5.58 -1.48 -20.52
CA ALA A 11 6.71 -1.00 -19.71
C ALA A 11 6.80 0.55 -19.63
N PRO A 12 6.62 1.31 -20.73
CA PRO A 12 6.57 2.78 -20.66
C PRO A 12 5.41 3.31 -19.82
N GLU A 13 4.24 2.69 -19.90
CA GLU A 13 3.06 3.08 -19.11
C GLU A 13 3.28 2.81 -17.62
N ARG A 14 3.86 1.66 -17.24
CA ARG A 14 4.25 1.39 -15.85
C ARG A 14 5.22 2.43 -15.31
N LEU A 15 6.23 2.80 -16.10
CA LEU A 15 7.17 3.85 -15.70
C LEU A 15 6.48 5.20 -15.52
N ALA A 16 5.53 5.54 -16.40
CA ALA A 16 4.76 6.78 -16.28
C ALA A 16 3.91 6.79 -14.99
N LEU A 17 3.21 5.69 -14.68
CA LEU A 17 2.44 5.54 -13.44
C LEU A 17 3.33 5.73 -12.20
N LEU A 18 4.47 5.04 -12.14
CA LEU A 18 5.40 5.15 -11.02
C LEU A 18 5.99 6.55 -10.85
N ARG A 19 6.16 7.31 -11.94
CA ARG A 19 6.65 8.71 -11.89
C ARG A 19 5.58 9.72 -11.50
N GLN A 20 4.32 9.39 -11.69
CA GLN A 20 3.19 10.28 -11.40
C GLN A 20 2.62 10.09 -10.00
N ALA A 21 2.84 8.92 -9.40
CA ALA A 21 2.43 8.62 -8.04
C ALA A 21 3.00 9.64 -7.04
N LYS A 22 2.17 10.02 -6.07
CA LYS A 22 2.47 10.97 -4.99
C LYS A 22 2.08 10.42 -3.62
N SER A 23 1.42 9.27 -3.58
CA SER A 23 0.92 8.63 -2.39
C SER A 23 1.02 7.11 -2.47
N ILE A 24 1.44 6.50 -1.36
CA ILE A 24 1.64 5.06 -1.22
C ILE A 24 0.94 4.60 0.05
N ALA A 25 0.10 3.57 -0.01
CA ALA A 25 -0.45 2.91 1.15
C ALA A 25 0.19 1.54 1.35
N ILE A 26 0.71 1.27 2.55
CA ILE A 26 1.28 -0.03 2.93
C ILE A 26 0.23 -0.81 3.71
N VAL A 27 -0.36 -1.82 3.08
CA VAL A 27 -1.35 -2.73 3.69
C VAL A 27 -0.64 -3.86 4.41
N GLY A 28 -0.93 -4.04 5.70
CA GLY A 28 -0.15 -4.95 6.55
C GLY A 28 1.14 -4.31 7.04
N ALA A 29 1.17 -2.97 7.12
CA ALA A 29 2.23 -2.23 7.81
C ALA A 29 2.39 -2.76 9.24
N SER A 30 3.63 -2.83 9.72
CA SER A 30 3.97 -3.35 11.04
C SER A 30 4.93 -2.39 11.73
N ASP A 31 4.81 -2.26 13.05
CA ASP A 31 5.73 -1.55 13.95
C ASP A 31 6.95 -2.39 14.36
N LYS A 32 6.92 -3.71 14.10
CA LYS A 32 8.01 -4.64 14.43
C LYS A 32 9.16 -4.57 13.42
N PRO A 33 10.41 -4.24 13.84
CA PRO A 33 11.57 -4.18 12.94
C PRO A 33 11.92 -5.47 12.19
N SER A 34 11.49 -6.63 12.71
CA SER A 34 11.71 -7.93 12.07
C SER A 34 10.78 -8.21 10.88
N ARG A 35 9.77 -7.35 10.63
CA ARG A 35 8.81 -7.52 9.52
C ARG A 35 9.29 -6.78 8.29
N ALA A 36 9.16 -7.41 7.12
CA ALA A 36 9.53 -6.80 5.84
C ALA A 36 8.82 -5.46 5.59
N SER A 37 7.54 -5.33 5.97
CA SER A 37 6.80 -4.07 5.84
C SER A 37 7.38 -2.93 6.68
N TYR A 38 8.03 -3.21 7.82
CA TYR A 38 8.72 -2.18 8.60
C TYR A 38 9.95 -1.65 7.84
N PHE A 39 10.75 -2.55 7.25
CA PHE A 39 11.89 -2.16 6.43
C PHE A 39 11.46 -1.28 5.25
N VAL A 40 10.45 -1.70 4.50
CA VAL A 40 9.94 -0.92 3.36
C VAL A 40 9.37 0.42 3.81
N ALA A 41 8.65 0.48 4.93
CA ALA A 41 8.17 1.73 5.51
C ALA A 41 9.32 2.71 5.82
N THR A 42 10.41 2.24 6.45
CA THR A 42 11.58 3.08 6.73
C THR A 42 12.27 3.56 5.44
N TYR A 43 12.39 2.68 4.45
CA TYR A 43 12.98 3.02 3.16
C TYR A 43 12.18 4.11 2.46
N LEU A 44 10.86 3.94 2.31
CA LEU A 44 9.99 4.91 1.64
C LEU A 44 10.02 6.27 2.35
N GLN A 45 9.88 6.32 3.68
CA GLN A 45 9.96 7.60 4.40
C GLN A 45 11.31 8.33 4.24
N SER A 46 12.40 7.59 4.03
CA SER A 46 13.74 8.18 3.87
C SER A 46 14.09 8.56 2.42
N SER A 47 13.44 7.92 1.45
CA SER A 47 13.90 7.91 0.06
C SER A 47 12.89 8.54 -0.92
N THR A 48 11.64 8.78 -0.51
CA THR A 48 10.66 9.50 -1.33
C THR A 48 10.11 10.75 -0.62
N ARG A 49 9.53 11.64 -1.41
CA ARG A 49 8.73 12.79 -0.96
C ARG A 49 7.23 12.48 -0.98
N ASP A 50 6.84 11.30 -1.47
CA ASP A 50 5.45 10.87 -1.55
C ASP A 50 4.87 10.68 -0.14
N LYS A 51 3.57 10.87 -0.01
CA LYS A 51 2.87 10.58 1.23
C LYS A 51 2.84 9.07 1.44
N VAL A 52 3.20 8.61 2.64
CA VAL A 52 3.19 7.19 2.99
C VAL A 52 2.12 6.96 4.06
N TYR A 53 1.12 6.15 3.74
CA TYR A 53 0.05 5.77 4.64
C TYR A 53 0.27 4.35 5.17
N PHE A 54 0.02 4.15 6.46
CA PHE A 54 0.13 2.83 7.10
C PHE A 54 -1.24 2.24 7.37
N VAL A 55 -1.52 1.07 6.80
CA VAL A 55 -2.82 0.39 6.98
C VAL A 55 -2.65 -0.87 7.83
N ASN A 56 -3.17 -0.81 9.05
CA ASN A 56 -3.20 -1.90 10.02
C ASN A 56 -4.35 -1.68 11.03
N PRO A 57 -5.27 -2.64 11.22
CA PRO A 57 -6.42 -2.50 12.12
C PRO A 57 -6.10 -2.58 13.62
N VAL A 58 -4.87 -2.96 13.99
CA VAL A 58 -4.47 -3.24 15.39
C VAL A 58 -3.44 -2.24 15.90
N VAL A 59 -2.39 -1.99 15.11
CA VAL A 59 -1.33 -1.03 15.46
C VAL A 59 -1.89 0.38 15.26
N LYS A 60 -1.62 1.32 16.18
CA LYS A 60 -2.14 2.71 16.12
C LYS A 60 -1.16 3.72 15.52
N GLU A 61 0.13 3.45 15.63
CA GLU A 61 1.18 4.35 15.18
C GLU A 61 2.36 3.53 14.68
N ILE A 62 2.95 3.94 13.55
CA ILE A 62 4.16 3.35 12.98
C ILE A 62 5.07 4.50 12.60
N LEU A 63 6.33 4.47 13.08
CA LEU A 63 7.35 5.47 12.76
C LEU A 63 6.89 6.92 13.01
N GLY A 64 6.14 7.16 14.10
CA GLY A 64 5.63 8.49 14.45
C GLY A 64 4.42 8.97 13.64
N GLN A 65 3.84 8.12 12.77
CA GLN A 65 2.66 8.45 11.97
C GLN A 65 1.46 7.58 12.35
N PRO A 66 0.24 8.13 12.31
CA PRO A 66 -0.97 7.36 12.58
C PRO A 66 -1.18 6.26 11.54
N THR A 67 -1.80 5.17 11.97
CA THR A 67 -2.26 4.10 11.11
C THR A 67 -3.77 4.19 10.88
N TYR A 68 -4.21 3.59 9.78
CA TYR A 68 -5.61 3.48 9.39
C TYR A 68 -6.02 2.01 9.41
N ALA A 69 -7.27 1.72 9.79
CA ALA A 69 -7.72 0.33 9.92
C ALA A 69 -7.90 -0.35 8.56
N SER A 70 -8.35 0.39 7.55
CA SER A 70 -8.56 -0.05 6.18
C SER A 70 -8.13 1.02 5.16
N LEU A 71 -8.13 0.67 3.88
CA LEU A 71 -7.90 1.63 2.79
C LEU A 71 -9.02 2.66 2.69
N ALA A 72 -10.27 2.29 3.00
CA ALA A 72 -11.42 3.18 2.98
C ALA A 72 -11.36 4.28 4.06
N ASP A 73 -10.57 4.07 5.11
CA ASP A 73 -10.38 5.06 6.17
C ASP A 73 -9.33 6.13 5.81
N LEU A 74 -8.63 5.99 4.68
CA LEU A 74 -7.62 6.95 4.25
C LEU A 74 -8.23 8.30 3.89
N PRO A 75 -7.55 9.42 4.16
CA PRO A 75 -8.04 10.76 3.81
C PRO A 75 -8.07 11.02 2.30
N GLU A 76 -7.37 10.19 1.51
CA GLU A 76 -7.37 10.21 0.05
C GLU A 76 -7.13 8.80 -0.50
N SER A 77 -7.53 8.59 -1.75
CA SER A 77 -7.22 7.34 -2.46
C SER A 77 -5.71 7.33 -2.80
N PRO A 78 -4.96 6.29 -2.40
CA PRO A 78 -3.54 6.21 -2.69
C PRO A 78 -3.27 5.86 -4.16
N ASP A 79 -2.20 6.40 -4.74
CA ASP A 79 -1.79 6.09 -6.12
C ASP A 79 -1.20 4.68 -6.24
N ILE A 80 -0.53 4.21 -5.18
CA ILE A 80 0.09 2.88 -5.10
C ILE A 80 -0.34 2.20 -3.80
N VAL A 81 -0.68 0.91 -3.90
CA VAL A 81 -0.93 0.06 -2.73
C VAL A 81 0.09 -1.07 -2.71
N ASP A 82 0.89 -1.11 -1.64
CA ASP A 82 1.90 -2.14 -1.38
C ASP A 82 1.39 -3.10 -0.29
N VAL A 83 1.27 -4.39 -0.62
CA VAL A 83 0.50 -5.36 0.17
C VAL A 83 1.40 -6.42 0.80
N PHE A 84 1.55 -6.36 2.12
CA PHE A 84 2.26 -7.35 2.94
C PHE A 84 1.30 -8.29 3.67
N ARG A 85 0.41 -8.92 2.91
CA ARG A 85 -0.56 -9.91 3.40
C ARG A 85 -0.32 -11.27 2.76
N LYS A 86 -0.94 -12.32 3.30
CA LYS A 86 -0.88 -13.64 2.67
C LYS A 86 -1.65 -13.58 1.36
N HIS A 87 -1.29 -14.44 0.41
CA HIS A 87 -1.97 -14.52 -0.88
C HIS A 87 -3.50 -14.64 -0.73
N ASP A 88 -3.94 -15.48 0.21
CA ASP A 88 -5.37 -15.73 0.48
C ASP A 88 -6.12 -14.49 1.02
N ASP A 89 -5.40 -13.50 1.55
CA ASP A 89 -5.99 -12.26 2.05
C ASP A 89 -6.16 -11.21 0.94
N LEU A 90 -5.52 -11.39 -0.23
CA LEU A 90 -5.54 -10.41 -1.32
C LEU A 90 -6.94 -10.06 -1.84
N PRO A 91 -7.89 -11.01 -2.01
CA PRO A 91 -9.25 -10.67 -2.42
C PRO A 91 -9.90 -9.65 -1.48
N GLY A 92 -9.75 -9.82 -0.16
CA GLY A 92 -10.32 -8.89 0.82
C GLY A 92 -9.67 -7.50 0.82
N VAL A 93 -8.40 -7.41 0.39
CA VAL A 93 -7.73 -6.10 0.21
C VAL A 93 -8.31 -5.37 -1.00
N LEU A 94 -8.58 -6.08 -2.10
CA LEU A 94 -9.17 -5.50 -3.32
C LEU A 94 -10.59 -5.02 -3.08
N ASP A 95 -11.40 -5.81 -2.37
CA ASP A 95 -12.78 -5.45 -2.04
C ASP A 95 -12.86 -4.19 -1.18
N SER A 96 -11.83 -3.90 -0.38
CA SER A 96 -11.77 -2.71 0.49
C SER A 96 -11.44 -1.40 -0.23
N MET A 97 -11.23 -1.44 -1.55
CA MET A 97 -10.93 -0.25 -2.35
C MET A 97 -12.17 0.54 -2.79
N TRP A 98 -13.38 -0.03 -2.70
CA TRP A 98 -14.66 0.58 -3.12
C TRP A 98 -15.79 0.25 -2.13
#